data_AF-D4K456-F1
#
_entry.id   AF-D4K456-F1
#
_cell.length_a   1.000
_cell.length_b   1.000
_cell.length_c   1.000
_cell.angle_alpha   90.00
_cell.angle_beta   90.00
_cell.angle_gamma   90.00
#
_symmetry.space_group_name_H-M   'P 1'
#
loop_
_entity.id
_entity.type
_entity.pdbx_description
1 polymer ?
#
loop_
_entity_poly.entity_id
_entity_poly.type
_entity_poly.pdbx_seq_one_letter_code
_entity_poly.pdbx_strand_id
1 'polypeptide(L)' 'MRKHTPPVPSTPFMNVRDAARATGLSEYYLRKELAKGTIPHLKSGRCIMINVPALLVQLGVPQK' A
#
# COMPACT_ATOMS: atom_id res chain seq x y z
N MET A 1 -26.24 6.15 -2.34
CA MET A 1 -25.40 6.18 -3.57
C MET A 1 -24.07 5.49 -3.28
N ARG A 2 -23.82 4.29 -3.81
CA ARG A 2 -22.49 3.68 -3.73
C ARG A 2 -21.58 4.48 -4.66
N LYS A 3 -20.69 5.31 -4.11
CA LYS A 3 -19.71 6.05 -4.92
C LYS A 3 -18.89 5.01 -5.68
N HIS A 4 -18.93 5.05 -7.01
CA HIS A 4 -18.12 4.19 -7.86
C HIS A 4 -16.66 4.40 -7.45
N THR A 5 -16.08 3.43 -6.74
CA THR A 5 -14.68 3.54 -6.36
C THR A 5 -13.89 3.28 -7.64
N PRO A 6 -12.99 4.18 -8.05
CA PRO A 6 -12.18 3.94 -9.24
C PRO A 6 -11.40 2.63 -9.06
N PRO A 7 -11.16 1.89 -10.15
CA PRO A 7 -10.34 0.68 -10.09
C PRO A 7 -8.97 1.00 -9.48
N VAL A 8 -8.45 0.06 -8.70
CA VAL A 8 -7.14 0.22 -8.05
C VAL A 8 -6.10 0.50 -9.14
N PRO A 9 -5.28 1.56 -9.00
CA PRO A 9 -4.26 1.87 -9.99
C PRO A 9 -3.30 0.68 -10.13
N SER A 10 -2.90 0.32 -11.35
CA SER A 10 -1.94 -0.76 -11.61
C SER A 10 -0.49 -0.35 -11.35
N THR A 11 -0.27 0.77 -10.66
CA THR A 11 1.07 1.31 -10.40
C THR A 11 1.71 0.57 -9.21
N PRO A 12 3.01 0.26 -9.26
CA PRO A 12 3.67 -0.48 -8.18
C PRO A 12 3.74 0.31 -6.86
N PHE A 13 3.78 1.64 -6.96
CA PHE A 13 3.75 2.55 -5.82
C PHE A 13 2.34 3.12 -5.63
N MET A 14 1.79 3.00 -4.42
CA MET A 14 0.43 3.45 -4.08
C MET A 14 0.41 4.22 -2.77
N ASN A 15 -0.54 5.15 -2.61
CA ASN A 15 -0.78 5.74 -1.29
C ASN A 15 -1.36 4.69 -0.33
N VAL A 16 -1.41 5.01 0.98
CA VAL A 16 -1.87 4.08 2.02
C VAL A 16 -3.28 3.53 1.75
N ARG A 17 -4.19 4.36 1.25
CA ARG A 17 -5.59 3.99 1.03
C ARG A 17 -5.74 3.04 -0.16
N ASP A 18 -5.03 3.32 -1.25
CA ASP A 18 -5.07 2.47 -2.44
C ASP A 18 -4.29 1.18 -2.20
N ALA A 19 -3.17 1.22 -1.46
CA ALA A 19 -2.46 0.03 -1.02
C ALA A 19 -3.32 -0.88 -0.13
N ALA A 20 -4.10 -0.31 0.80
CA ALA A 20 -5.06 -1.06 1.62
C ALA A 20 -6.10 -1.79 0.75
N ARG A 21 -6.62 -1.11 -0.28
CA ARG A 21 -7.56 -1.72 -1.24
C ARG A 21 -6.92 -2.81 -2.10
N ALA A 22 -5.68 -2.59 -2.54
CA ALA A 22 -4.95 -3.53 -3.38
C ALA A 22 -4.54 -4.81 -2.63
N THR A 23 -4.14 -4.67 -1.37
CA THR A 23 -3.59 -5.76 -0.55
C THR A 23 -4.62 -6.43 0.34
N GLY A 24 -5.77 -5.79 0.59
CA GLY A 24 -6.75 -6.24 1.59
C GLY A 24 -6.34 -5.95 3.04
N LEU A 25 -5.21 -5.28 3.26
CA LEU A 25 -4.74 -4.90 4.59
C LEU A 25 -5.47 -3.66 5.11
N SER A 26 -5.55 -3.52 6.44
CA SER A 26 -6.14 -2.32 7.02
C SER A 26 -5.23 -1.10 6.89
N GLU A 27 -5.81 0.08 6.66
CA GLU A 27 -5.05 1.35 6.67
C GLU A 27 -4.32 1.57 8.00
N TYR A 28 -4.92 1.12 9.11
CA TYR A 28 -4.32 1.21 10.43
C TYR A 28 -3.02 0.40 10.52
N TYR A 29 -3.04 -0.86 10.05
CA TYR A 29 -1.84 -1.70 10.00
C TYR A 29 -0.74 -1.05 9.17
N LEU A 30 -1.06 -0.59 7.96
CA LEU A 30 -0.09 0.04 7.06
C LEU A 30 0.53 1.30 7.70
N ARG A 31 -0.27 2.15 8.37
CA ARG A 31 0.25 3.33 9.08
C ARG A 31 1.16 2.98 10.24
N LYS A 32 0.78 1.94 11.01
CA LYS A 32 1.58 1.46 12.15
C LYS A 32 2.95 0.94 11.70
N GLU A 33 2.98 0.12 10.65
CA GLU A 33 4.24 -0.43 10.14
C GLU A 33 5.06 0.61 9.36
N LEU A 34 4.43 1.60 8.72
CA LEU A 34 5.12 2.78 8.17
C LEU A 34 5.82 3.59 9.28
N ALA A 35 5.17 3.79 10.42
CA ALA A 35 5.78 4.49 11.56
C ALA A 35 6.97 3.73 12.15
N LYS A 36 6.95 2.38 12.08
CA LYS A 36 8.08 1.52 12.46
C LYS A 36 9.20 1.46 11.42
N GLY A 37 8.92 1.86 10.17
CA GLY A 37 9.86 1.76 9.05
C GLY A 37 10.01 0.36 8.46
N THR A 38 9.07 -0.56 8.73
CA THR A 38 9.15 -1.98 8.34
C THR A 38 8.64 -2.25 6.92
N ILE A 39 7.81 -1.34 6.38
CA ILE A 39 7.24 -1.46 5.03
C ILE A 39 8.16 -0.81 3.99
N PRO A 40 8.36 -1.42 2.80
CA PRO A 40 9.07 -0.78 1.69
C PRO A 40 8.24 0.40 1.16
N HIS A 41 8.74 1.61 1.37
CA HIS A 41 8.04 2.84 1.00
C HIS A 41 9.00 3.93 0.52
N LEU A 42 8.47 4.84 -0.30
CA LEU A 42 9.12 6.08 -0.71
C LEU A 42 8.41 7.24 -0.02
N LYS A 43 9.18 8.12 0.62
CA LYS A 43 8.67 9.34 1.22
C LYS A 43 9.29 10.55 0.55
N SER A 44 8.45 11.44 0.02
CA SER A 44 8.85 12.75 -0.51
C SER A 44 8.01 13.83 0.16
N GLY A 45 8.60 14.51 1.15
CA GLY A 45 7.90 15.48 2.00
C GLY A 45 6.69 14.87 2.71
N ARG A 46 5.49 15.36 2.37
CA ARG A 46 4.20 14.86 2.90
C ARG A 46 3.64 13.65 2.15
N CYS A 47 4.18 13.35 0.97
CA CYS A 47 3.72 12.25 0.14
C CYS A 47 4.42 10.96 0.54
N ILE A 48 3.64 9.92 0.87
CA ILE A 48 4.13 8.58 1.18
C ILE A 48 3.51 7.62 0.17
N MET A 49 4.38 6.87 -0.50
CA MET A 49 3.98 5.83 -1.45
C MET A 49 4.58 4.49 -1.02
N ILE A 50 3.72 3.49 -0.89
CA ILE A 50 4.08 2.11 -0.51
C ILE A 50 4.40 1.34 -1.79
N ASN A 51 5.52 0.62 -1.80
CA ASN A 51 5.85 -0.35 -2.83
C ASN A 51 5.05 -1.63 -2.57
N VAL A 52 3.90 -1.77 -3.23
CA VAL A 52 2.97 -2.88 -2.99
C VAL A 52 3.57 -4.23 -3.40
N PRO A 53 4.20 -4.39 -4.58
CA PRO A 53 4.85 -5.66 -4.95
C PRO A 53 5.90 -6.12 -3.93
N ALA A 54 6.78 -5.22 -3.49
CA ALA A 54 7.81 -5.56 -2.50
C ALA A 54 7.20 -5.92 -1.13
N LEU A 55 6.15 -5.21 -0.71
CA LEU A 55 5.42 -5.53 0.51
C LEU A 55 4.80 -6.93 0.45
N LEU A 56 4.20 -7.30 -0.68
CA LEU A 56 3.59 -8.62 -0.85
C LEU A 56 4.65 -9.73 -0.81
N VAL A 57 5.81 -9.54 -1.44
CA VAL A 57 6.95 -10.48 -1.33
C VAL A 57 7.41 -10.62 0.12
N GLN A 58 7.53 -9.52 0.86
CA GLN A 58 7.92 -9.53 2.28
C GLN A 58 6.91 -10.29 3.16
N LEU A 59 5.63 -10.28 2.79
CA LEU A 59 4.57 -11.03 3.47
C LEU A 59 4.46 -12.49 3.00
N GLY A 60 5.35 -12.95 2.11
CA GLY A 60 5.36 -14.32 1.60
C GLY A 60 4.34 -14.58 0.49
N VAL A 61 3.75 -13.53 -0.09
CA VAL A 61 2.84 -13.66 -1.23
C VAL A 61 3.66 -13.71 -2.52
N PRO A 62 3.66 -14.84 -3.26
CA PRO A 62 4.41 -14.95 -4.50
C PRO A 62 3.87 -13.96 -5.52
N GLN A 63 4.77 -13.17 -6.13
CA GLN A 63 4.44 -12.34 -7.29
C GLN A 63 4.45 -13.24 -8.54
N LYS A 64 3.33 -13.29 -9.25
CA LYS A 64 3.20 -14.01 -10.53
C LYS A 64 3.61 -13.13 -11.69
#